data_AF-A0A1E7FKP9-F1
#
_entry.id   AF-A0A1E7FKP9-F1
#
_cell.length_a   1.000
_cell.length_b   1.000
_cell.length_c   1.000
_cell.angle_alpha   90.00
_cell.angle_beta   90.00
_cell.angle_gamma   90.00
#
_symmetry.space_group_name_H-M   'P 1'
#
loop_
_entity.id
_entity.type
_entity.pdbx_description
1 polymer ?
#
loop_
_entity_poly.entity_id
_entity_poly.type
_entity_poly.pdbx_seq_one_letter_code
_entity_poly.pdbx_strand_id
1 'polypeptide(L)'
;MAADDDKIDGAQITSARKELKFDDTTGRFFETGIEKEECIPDEEYCMVDEDSGNKIRLTVAEKERIFLDSIQSYYASGRQLLSDEDFDLLKEDLQWNGSPVVVVSREESKFLAATQAYLKGEPIMDDGEFDSLKKELKETGSKFAVDTDPKCYIDTGVCKVTLQKDKFRSNLLYLPAGAILSIVWLALGFEIIEPIIRLNPIILFALGTPLITKGATVITEDYLFVNNLVAYGPCPSCEYENRLYFGDMLGVEGFGAEGNVKCPNCKTVFTVQRESLRASTLPK
;
A
#
# COMPACT_ATOMS: atom_id res chain seq x y z
N MET A 1 -39.48 16.95 -13.17
CA MET A 1 -39.36 17.61 -14.49
C MET A 1 -38.32 16.82 -15.27
N ALA A 2 -38.59 16.61 -16.55
CA ALA A 2 -38.02 15.56 -17.39
C ALA A 2 -36.49 15.59 -17.47
N ALA A 3 -35.88 14.41 -17.32
CA ALA A 3 -34.49 14.16 -17.68
C ALA A 3 -34.36 14.22 -19.20
N ASP A 4 -33.52 15.13 -19.69
CA ASP A 4 -33.12 15.15 -21.09
C ASP A 4 -31.92 14.21 -21.22
N ASP A 5 -32.20 13.00 -21.69
CA ASP A 5 -31.23 11.92 -21.90
C ASP A 5 -30.50 12.21 -23.22
N ASP A 6 -29.54 13.13 -23.13
CA ASP A 6 -28.72 13.56 -24.25
C ASP A 6 -27.77 12.42 -24.62
N LYS A 7 -28.21 11.61 -25.59
CA LYS A 7 -27.53 10.40 -26.11
C LYS A 7 -26.10 10.72 -26.57
N ILE A 8 -25.14 10.52 -25.69
CA ILE A 8 -23.75 10.32 -26.07
C ILE A 8 -23.58 8.82 -26.36
N ASP A 9 -23.43 8.45 -27.62
CA ASP A 9 -23.10 7.08 -28.04
C ASP A 9 -21.64 6.76 -27.64
N GLY A 10 -21.42 5.63 -26.98
CA GLY A 10 -20.07 5.20 -26.57
C GLY A 10 -20.06 4.03 -25.58
N ALA A 11 -18.93 3.33 -25.52
CA ALA A 11 -18.75 2.16 -24.65
C ALA A 11 -18.58 2.57 -23.17
N GLN A 12 -19.29 1.89 -22.27
CA GLN A 12 -19.20 2.10 -20.81
C GLN A 12 -18.40 0.96 -20.17
N ILE A 13 -17.39 1.31 -19.38
CA ILE A 13 -16.61 0.38 -18.57
C ILE A 13 -17.00 0.60 -17.11
N THR A 14 -17.64 -0.39 -16.51
CA THR A 14 -18.03 -0.36 -15.10
C THR A 14 -16.94 -1.02 -14.25
N SER A 15 -16.34 -0.26 -13.33
CA SER A 15 -15.48 -0.78 -12.27
C SER A 15 -16.21 -0.67 -10.93
N ALA A 16 -15.87 -1.53 -9.97
CA ALA A 16 -16.50 -1.58 -8.64
C ALA A 16 -16.43 -0.26 -7.84
N ARG A 17 -15.62 0.71 -8.27
CA ARG A 17 -15.48 2.04 -7.64
C ARG A 17 -15.92 3.23 -8.50
N LYS A 18 -15.88 3.12 -9.83
CA LYS A 18 -16.12 4.23 -10.76
C LYS A 18 -16.61 3.69 -12.10
N GLU A 19 -17.52 4.42 -12.73
CA GLU A 19 -18.00 4.14 -14.07
C GLU A 19 -17.36 5.14 -15.04
N LEU A 20 -16.72 4.63 -16.09
CA LEU A 20 -16.10 5.45 -17.14
C LEU A 20 -16.88 5.25 -18.44
N LYS A 21 -17.23 6.35 -19.11
CA LYS A 21 -17.84 6.35 -20.44
C LYS A 21 -16.87 6.95 -21.44
N PHE A 22 -16.65 6.23 -22.53
CA PHE A 22 -15.91 6.72 -23.68
C PHE A 22 -16.85 7.55 -24.56
N ASP A 23 -16.41 8.73 -25.01
CA ASP A 23 -17.12 9.55 -25.98
C ASP A 23 -16.43 9.42 -27.34
N ASP A 24 -17.15 8.90 -28.33
CA ASP A 24 -16.64 8.69 -29.69
C ASP A 24 -16.33 10.02 -30.42
N THR A 25 -16.92 11.15 -29.98
CA THR A 25 -16.74 12.45 -30.65
C THR A 25 -15.49 13.19 -30.20
N THR A 26 -15.16 13.13 -28.92
CA THR A 26 -13.95 13.74 -28.34
C THR A 26 -12.80 12.76 -28.21
N GLY A 27 -13.04 11.45 -28.34
CA GLY A 27 -12.06 10.40 -28.15
C GLY A 27 -11.54 10.28 -26.72
N ARG A 28 -12.30 10.80 -25.74
CA ARG A 28 -11.90 10.88 -24.32
C ARG A 28 -12.78 10.03 -23.41
N PHE A 29 -12.26 9.71 -22.23
CA PHE A 29 -12.98 9.01 -21.17
C PHE A 29 -13.51 10.02 -20.14
N PHE A 30 -14.77 9.85 -19.72
CA PHE A 30 -15.43 10.66 -18.69
C PHE A 30 -15.95 9.77 -17.56
N GLU A 31 -15.98 10.27 -16.32
CA GLU A 31 -16.62 9.57 -15.20
C GLU A 31 -18.16 9.77 -15.28
N THR A 32 -18.96 8.69 -15.37
CA THR A 32 -20.43 8.79 -15.43
C THR A 32 -21.02 9.07 -14.04
N GLY A 33 -22.01 9.98 -13.99
CA GLY A 33 -22.72 10.37 -12.75
C GLY A 33 -22.41 11.78 -12.26
N ILE A 34 -21.55 12.51 -12.96
CA ILE A 34 -21.34 13.95 -12.80
C ILE A 34 -21.94 14.58 -14.05
N GLU A 35 -22.88 15.52 -13.90
CA GLU A 35 -23.49 16.22 -15.03
C GLU A 35 -22.38 16.85 -15.90
N LYS A 36 -22.67 17.15 -17.17
CA LYS A 36 -21.78 17.86 -18.12
C LYS A 36 -21.45 19.30 -17.67
N GLU A 37 -21.48 19.56 -16.37
CA GLU A 37 -21.40 20.85 -15.75
C GLU A 37 -19.96 21.33 -15.78
N GLU A 38 -19.87 22.56 -16.25
CA GLU A 38 -18.69 23.38 -16.48
C GLU A 38 -17.66 23.18 -15.38
N CYS A 39 -16.41 22.99 -15.79
CA CYS A 39 -15.28 23.13 -14.89
C CYS A 39 -15.42 24.42 -14.06
N ILE A 40 -15.37 24.32 -12.74
CA ILE A 40 -15.28 25.49 -11.84
C ILE A 40 -13.80 25.84 -11.71
N PRO A 41 -13.30 26.87 -12.41
CA PRO A 41 -11.87 27.12 -12.52
C PRO A 41 -11.20 27.59 -11.23
N ASP A 42 -11.98 28.02 -10.25
CA ASP A 42 -11.47 28.50 -8.95
C ASP A 42 -11.34 27.36 -7.93
N GLU A 43 -11.95 26.20 -8.21
CA GLU A 43 -12.00 25.05 -7.28
C GLU A 43 -11.37 23.77 -7.87
N GLU A 44 -11.37 23.60 -9.19
CA GLU A 44 -10.84 22.43 -9.88
C GLU A 44 -9.83 22.78 -10.96
N TYR A 45 -8.77 21.97 -11.08
CA TYR A 45 -7.84 22.11 -12.20
C TYR A 45 -8.46 21.59 -13.50
N CYS A 46 -8.44 22.42 -14.53
CA CYS A 46 -8.99 22.12 -15.84
C CYS A 46 -8.07 22.60 -16.95
N MET A 47 -8.01 21.81 -18.02
CA MET A 47 -7.28 22.21 -19.22
C MET A 47 -8.20 22.98 -20.17
N VAL A 48 -7.61 23.90 -20.92
CA VAL A 48 -8.28 24.52 -22.07
C VAL A 48 -8.08 23.60 -23.27
N ASP A 49 -9.16 23.23 -23.94
CA ASP A 49 -9.09 22.46 -25.17
C ASP A 49 -8.64 23.33 -26.35
N GLU A 50 -7.66 22.88 -27.13
CA GLU A 50 -7.03 23.69 -28.18
C GLU A 50 -8.00 24.03 -29.32
N ASP A 51 -8.97 23.15 -29.58
CA ASP A 51 -9.93 23.29 -30.69
C ASP A 51 -11.18 24.09 -30.29
N SER A 52 -11.67 23.92 -29.06
CA SER A 52 -12.94 24.51 -28.61
C SER A 52 -12.78 25.73 -27.71
N GLY A 53 -11.59 25.97 -27.15
CA GLY A 53 -11.34 27.06 -26.20
C GLY A 53 -12.10 26.95 -24.88
N ASN A 54 -12.82 25.83 -24.68
CA ASN A 54 -13.62 25.57 -23.49
C ASN A 54 -12.75 24.90 -22.41
N LYS A 55 -13.05 25.21 -21.14
CA LYS A 55 -12.42 24.55 -19.99
C LYS A 55 -13.08 23.19 -19.79
N ILE A 56 -12.28 22.14 -19.89
CA ILE A 56 -12.74 20.77 -19.75
C ILE A 56 -12.20 20.15 -18.46
N ARG A 57 -13.09 19.44 -17.77
CA ARG A 57 -12.74 18.68 -16.56
C ARG A 57 -11.96 17.43 -16.96
N LEU A 58 -10.81 17.24 -16.32
CA LEU A 58 -9.97 16.07 -16.51
C LEU A 58 -10.32 14.95 -15.53
N THR A 59 -10.07 13.70 -15.92
CA THR A 59 -10.12 12.56 -15.00
C THR A 59 -8.98 12.61 -13.99
N VAL A 60 -9.14 11.96 -12.84
CA VAL A 60 -8.08 11.92 -11.80
C VAL A 60 -6.77 11.36 -12.36
N ALA A 61 -6.84 10.32 -13.20
CA ALA A 61 -5.66 9.71 -13.80
C ALA A 61 -4.92 10.64 -14.78
N GLU A 62 -5.65 11.46 -15.54
CA GLU A 62 -5.04 12.47 -16.42
C GLU A 62 -4.38 13.59 -15.61
N LYS A 63 -5.05 14.05 -14.55
CA LYS A 63 -4.50 15.04 -13.60
C LYS A 63 -3.20 14.52 -12.96
N GLU A 64 -3.18 13.27 -12.50
CA GLU A 64 -1.98 12.62 -11.94
C GLU A 64 -0.84 12.55 -12.96
N ARG A 65 -1.13 12.24 -14.23
CA ARG A 65 -0.13 12.21 -15.30
C ARG A 65 0.49 13.59 -15.54
N ILE A 66 -0.33 14.64 -15.61
CA ILE A 66 0.13 16.02 -15.80
C ILE A 66 0.99 16.48 -14.61
N PHE A 67 0.57 16.14 -13.39
CA PHE A 67 1.31 16.46 -12.17
C PHE A 67 2.70 15.81 -12.16
N LEU A 68 2.79 14.51 -12.47
CA LEU A 68 4.05 13.79 -12.56
C LEU A 68 4.98 14.34 -13.65
N ASP A 69 4.43 14.65 -14.82
CA ASP A 69 5.21 15.19 -15.94
C ASP A 69 5.76 16.59 -15.62
N SER A 70 4.94 17.43 -14.95
CA SER A 70 5.34 18.77 -14.50
C SER A 70 6.48 18.72 -13.49
N ILE A 71 6.37 17.84 -12.47
CA ILE A 71 7.42 17.62 -11.48
C ILE A 71 8.70 17.11 -12.14
N GLN A 72 8.60 16.13 -13.02
CA GLN A 72 9.77 15.55 -13.68
C GLN A 72 10.44 16.55 -14.61
N SER A 73 9.67 17.30 -15.41
CA SER A 73 10.19 18.34 -16.30
C SER A 73 10.92 19.42 -15.50
N TYR A 74 10.35 19.86 -14.38
CA TYR A 74 10.96 20.84 -13.49
C TYR A 74 12.29 20.33 -12.91
N TYR A 75 12.32 19.10 -12.38
CA TYR A 75 13.54 18.55 -11.77
C TYR A 75 14.61 18.09 -12.77
N ALA A 76 14.23 17.61 -13.94
CA ALA A 76 15.17 17.08 -14.94
C ALA A 76 15.68 18.16 -15.90
N SER A 77 14.80 19.06 -16.35
CA SER A 77 15.11 20.03 -17.41
C SER A 77 15.03 21.49 -16.96
N GLY A 78 14.50 21.76 -15.76
CA GLY A 78 14.22 23.12 -15.29
C GLY A 78 13.08 23.81 -16.04
N ARG A 79 12.40 23.10 -16.96
CA ARG A 79 11.27 23.63 -17.72
C ARG A 79 9.99 23.51 -16.92
N GLN A 80 9.34 24.64 -16.72
CA GLN A 80 8.01 24.73 -16.15
C GLN A 80 6.95 24.44 -17.24
N LEU A 81 6.13 23.41 -17.03
CA LEU A 81 5.03 23.04 -17.95
C LEU A 81 3.72 23.77 -17.61
N LEU A 82 3.51 24.08 -16.33
CA LEU A 82 2.32 24.74 -15.78
C LEU A 82 2.75 25.98 -15.00
N SER A 83 1.91 27.02 -14.97
CA SER A 83 2.14 28.14 -14.07
C SER A 83 2.12 27.68 -12.60
N ASP A 84 2.76 28.44 -11.71
CA ASP A 84 2.79 28.10 -10.27
C ASP A 84 1.37 28.03 -9.70
N GLU A 85 0.48 28.92 -10.13
CA GLU A 85 -0.94 28.96 -9.74
C GLU A 85 -1.69 27.71 -10.20
N ASP A 86 -1.53 27.33 -11.47
CA ASP A 86 -2.15 26.12 -12.03
C ASP A 86 -1.62 24.85 -11.37
N PHE A 87 -0.33 24.82 -11.02
CA PHE A 87 0.29 23.70 -10.35
C PHE A 87 -0.21 23.53 -8.92
N ASP A 88 -0.35 24.63 -8.17
CA ASP A 88 -0.88 24.61 -6.81
C ASP A 88 -2.36 24.20 -6.81
N LEU A 89 -3.17 24.70 -7.75
CA LEU A 89 -4.56 24.26 -7.94
C LEU A 89 -4.66 22.77 -8.26
N LEU A 90 -3.84 22.27 -9.19
CA LEU A 90 -3.78 20.84 -9.53
C LEU A 90 -3.40 19.99 -8.32
N LYS A 91 -2.45 20.46 -7.51
CA LYS A 91 -2.00 19.78 -6.31
C LYS A 91 -3.10 19.71 -5.25
N GLU A 92 -3.80 20.81 -5.00
CA GLU A 92 -4.91 20.86 -4.05
C GLU A 92 -6.04 19.93 -4.48
N ASP A 93 -6.46 19.99 -5.74
CA ASP A 93 -7.51 19.15 -6.29
C ASP A 93 -7.15 17.64 -6.23
N LEU A 94 -5.92 17.27 -6.60
CA LEU A 94 -5.45 15.89 -6.44
C LEU A 94 -5.41 15.45 -4.97
N GLN A 95 -5.06 16.35 -4.05
CA GLN A 95 -5.07 16.07 -2.62
C GLN A 95 -6.51 15.87 -2.10
N TRP A 96 -7.47 16.67 -2.57
CA TRP A 96 -8.89 16.52 -2.26
C TRP A 96 -9.47 15.21 -2.79
N ASN A 97 -9.07 14.80 -4.00
CA ASN A 97 -9.41 13.51 -4.58
C ASN A 97 -8.72 12.30 -3.90
N GLY A 98 -7.83 12.56 -2.93
CA GLY A 98 -7.10 11.52 -2.20
C GLY A 98 -6.06 10.79 -3.06
N SER A 99 -5.54 11.44 -4.09
CA SER A 99 -4.51 10.86 -4.95
C SER A 99 -3.26 10.54 -4.13
N PRO A 100 -2.71 9.31 -4.25
CA PRO A 100 -1.47 8.95 -3.57
C PRO A 100 -0.24 9.67 -4.18
N VAL A 101 -0.38 10.25 -5.38
CA VAL A 101 0.72 10.83 -6.16
C VAL A 101 1.15 12.21 -5.65
N VAL A 102 0.29 12.89 -4.88
CA VAL A 102 0.63 14.20 -4.29
C VAL A 102 1.53 14.08 -3.07
N VAL A 103 1.39 12.98 -2.33
CA VAL A 103 2.08 12.74 -1.05
C VAL A 103 3.17 11.69 -1.25
N VAL A 104 4.10 11.99 -2.14
CA VAL A 104 5.18 11.08 -2.54
C VAL A 104 6.48 11.53 -1.88
N SER A 105 7.17 10.59 -1.26
CA SER A 105 8.51 10.83 -0.70
C SER A 105 9.55 10.98 -1.81
N ARG A 106 10.70 11.59 -1.48
CA ARG A 106 11.79 11.79 -2.46
C ARG A 106 12.25 10.49 -3.11
N GLU A 107 12.32 9.40 -2.35
CA GLU A 107 12.73 8.07 -2.82
C GLU A 107 11.68 7.46 -3.74
N GLU A 108 10.39 7.60 -3.41
CA GLU A 108 9.30 7.15 -4.27
C GLU A 108 9.25 7.93 -5.59
N SER A 109 9.46 9.24 -5.55
CA SER A 109 9.57 10.07 -6.76
C SER A 109 10.76 9.64 -7.63
N LYS A 110 11.90 9.32 -7.02
CA LYS A 110 13.08 8.79 -7.73
C LYS A 110 12.76 7.43 -8.38
N PHE A 111 12.05 6.54 -7.67
CA PHE A 111 11.64 5.24 -8.18
C PHE A 111 10.65 5.35 -9.35
N LEU A 112 9.66 6.23 -9.25
CA LEU A 112 8.69 6.50 -10.32
C LEU A 112 9.37 7.10 -11.57
N ALA A 113 10.24 8.09 -11.38
CA ALA A 113 11.01 8.69 -12.47
C ALA A 113 11.91 7.64 -13.16
N ALA A 114 12.58 6.80 -12.38
CA ALA A 114 13.42 5.73 -12.91
C ALA A 114 12.64 4.70 -13.72
N THR A 115 11.48 4.29 -13.19
CA THR A 115 10.58 3.35 -13.87
C THR A 115 10.07 3.95 -15.18
N GLN A 116 9.66 5.22 -15.18
CA GLN A 116 9.20 5.90 -16.38
C GLN A 116 10.31 6.06 -17.43
N ALA A 117 11.52 6.40 -16.99
CA ALA A 117 12.66 6.56 -17.88
C ALA A 117 13.08 5.22 -18.51
N TYR A 118 13.06 4.13 -17.73
CA TYR A 118 13.25 2.76 -18.23
C TYR A 118 12.20 2.39 -19.29
N LEU A 119 10.91 2.68 -19.04
CA LEU A 119 9.84 2.44 -20.02
C LEU A 119 9.99 3.27 -21.30
N LYS A 120 10.57 4.48 -21.19
CA LYS A 120 10.92 5.33 -22.34
C LYS A 120 12.16 4.84 -23.09
N GLY A 121 12.91 3.87 -22.55
CA GLY A 121 14.16 3.37 -23.12
C GLY A 121 15.41 4.16 -22.75
N GLU A 122 15.30 5.12 -21.83
CA GLU A 122 16.38 5.99 -21.35
C GLU A 122 16.60 5.78 -19.85
N PRO A 123 17.25 4.68 -19.41
CA PRO A 123 17.46 4.42 -17.99
C PRO A 123 18.35 5.49 -17.35
N ILE A 124 17.85 6.11 -16.27
CA ILE A 124 18.56 7.16 -15.50
C ILE A 124 19.37 6.62 -14.32
N MET A 125 19.22 5.33 -13.99
CA MET A 125 19.94 4.66 -12.90
C MET A 125 20.31 3.24 -13.30
N ASP A 126 21.31 2.69 -12.60
CA ASP A 126 21.76 1.31 -12.76
C ASP A 126 20.78 0.31 -12.10
N ASP A 127 20.77 -0.92 -12.61
CA ASP A 127 19.89 -2.00 -12.13
C ASP A 127 20.12 -2.30 -10.64
N GLY A 128 21.38 -2.28 -10.18
CA GLY A 128 21.69 -2.54 -8.77
C GLY A 128 21.17 -1.44 -7.84
N GLU A 129 21.28 -0.18 -8.28
CA GLU A 129 20.73 0.96 -7.54
C GLU A 129 19.20 0.89 -7.50
N PHE A 130 18.57 0.54 -8.62
CA PHE A 130 17.11 0.41 -8.72
C PHE A 130 16.57 -0.69 -7.79
N ASP A 131 17.23 -1.85 -7.75
CA ASP A 131 16.83 -2.95 -6.89
C ASP A 131 16.98 -2.61 -5.40
N SER A 132 18.03 -1.88 -5.03
CA SER A 132 18.25 -1.44 -3.65
C SER A 132 17.18 -0.44 -3.20
N LEU A 133 16.88 0.56 -4.04
CA LEU A 133 15.82 1.54 -3.81
C LEU A 133 14.45 0.87 -3.69
N LYS A 134 14.18 -0.11 -4.57
CA LYS A 134 12.94 -0.87 -4.55
C LYS A 134 12.79 -1.69 -3.27
N LYS A 135 13.88 -2.24 -2.74
CA LYS A 135 13.87 -2.97 -1.47
C LYS A 135 13.57 -2.05 -0.30
N GLU A 136 14.24 -0.91 -0.23
CA GLU A 136 14.00 0.11 0.81
C GLU A 136 12.54 0.60 0.81
N LEU A 137 12.01 0.93 -0.36
CA LEU A 137 10.61 1.35 -0.49
C LEU A 137 9.61 0.28 -0.04
N LYS A 138 9.92 -1.00 -0.25
CA LYS A 138 9.10 -2.11 0.26
C LYS A 138 9.17 -2.25 1.78
N GLU A 139 10.34 -2.07 2.37
CA GLU A 139 10.53 -2.12 3.82
C GLU A 139 9.78 -0.98 4.52
N THR A 140 9.81 0.21 3.91
CA THR A 140 9.05 1.39 4.35
C THR A 140 7.54 1.22 4.15
N GLY A 141 7.11 0.34 3.24
CA GLY A 141 5.71 0.09 2.93
C GLY A 141 5.12 1.10 1.95
N SER A 142 5.95 1.59 1.02
CA SER A 142 5.52 2.47 -0.07
C SER A 142 4.37 1.85 -0.86
N LYS A 143 3.34 2.64 -1.15
CA LYS A 143 2.19 2.23 -1.97
C LYS A 143 2.57 1.95 -3.43
N PHE A 144 3.70 2.48 -3.90
CA PHE A 144 4.13 2.37 -5.29
C PHE A 144 5.01 1.14 -5.55
N ALA A 145 5.83 0.75 -4.58
CA ALA A 145 6.72 -0.40 -4.71
C ALA A 145 6.07 -1.74 -4.30
N VAL A 146 4.99 -1.68 -3.52
CA VAL A 146 4.24 -2.83 -3.01
C VAL A 146 3.04 -3.10 -3.92
N ASP A 147 3.08 -4.21 -4.66
CA ASP A 147 1.96 -4.68 -5.47
C ASP A 147 0.89 -5.31 -4.54
N THR A 148 -0.04 -4.50 -4.04
CA THR A 148 -1.15 -5.00 -3.20
C THR A 148 -2.19 -5.76 -4.02
N ASP A 149 -2.32 -5.41 -5.30
CA ASP A 149 -3.26 -6.02 -6.22
C ASP A 149 -2.60 -7.17 -6.99
N PRO A 150 -3.33 -8.27 -7.27
CA PRO A 150 -2.78 -9.41 -7.98
C PRO A 150 -2.52 -9.06 -9.45
N LYS A 151 -1.27 -9.21 -9.89
CA LYS A 151 -0.86 -9.05 -11.29
C LYS A 151 -0.59 -10.43 -11.90
N CYS A 152 -1.38 -10.81 -12.89
CA CYS A 152 -1.22 -12.05 -13.64
C CYS A 152 -0.57 -11.79 -15.00
N TYR A 153 0.55 -12.45 -15.26
CA TYR A 153 1.22 -12.37 -16.56
C TYR A 153 0.68 -13.45 -17.48
N ILE A 154 0.07 -13.05 -18.60
CA ILE A 154 -0.56 -13.95 -19.57
C ILE A 154 0.47 -14.94 -20.14
N ASP A 155 1.68 -14.47 -20.43
CA ASP A 155 2.73 -15.26 -21.09
C ASP A 155 3.29 -16.39 -20.21
N THR A 156 3.33 -16.18 -18.89
CA THR A 156 3.89 -17.16 -17.94
C THR A 156 2.83 -17.91 -17.15
N GLY A 157 1.58 -17.46 -17.19
CA GLY A 157 0.51 -17.97 -16.34
C GLY A 157 0.74 -17.73 -14.83
N VAL A 158 1.76 -16.96 -14.44
CA VAL A 158 2.11 -16.71 -13.05
C VAL A 158 1.41 -15.45 -12.55
N CYS A 159 0.62 -15.59 -11.49
CA CYS A 159 0.04 -14.47 -10.76
C CYS A 159 0.91 -14.14 -9.54
N LYS A 160 1.20 -12.85 -9.36
CA LYS A 160 2.06 -12.35 -8.28
C LYS A 160 1.34 -11.28 -7.48
N VAL A 161 1.53 -11.30 -6.17
CA VAL A 161 1.05 -10.27 -5.26
C VAL A 161 1.99 -10.15 -4.06
N THR A 162 2.05 -9.00 -3.41
CA THR A 162 2.85 -8.81 -2.19
C THR A 162 1.96 -8.81 -0.96
N LEU A 163 2.28 -9.66 0.00
CA LEU A 163 1.61 -9.72 1.30
C LEU A 163 2.16 -8.61 2.19
N GLN A 164 1.35 -8.20 3.15
CA GLN A 164 1.69 -7.20 4.16
C GLN A 164 1.97 -7.87 5.51
N LYS A 165 2.83 -7.24 6.32
CA LYS A 165 3.12 -7.72 7.68
C LYS A 165 1.96 -7.39 8.61
N ASP A 166 1.36 -8.40 9.24
CA ASP A 166 0.31 -8.21 10.24
C ASP A 166 0.95 -7.87 11.59
N LYS A 167 1.23 -6.58 11.81
CA LYS A 167 1.81 -6.10 13.08
C LYS A 167 0.88 -6.37 14.26
N PHE A 168 -0.43 -6.26 14.07
CA PHE A 168 -1.40 -6.44 15.15
C PHE A 168 -1.36 -7.87 15.69
N ARG A 169 -1.47 -8.87 14.80
CA ARG A 169 -1.40 -10.27 15.23
C ARG A 169 0.00 -10.67 15.64
N SER A 170 1.04 -10.21 14.96
CA SER A 170 2.42 -10.46 15.40
C SER A 170 2.63 -9.96 16.83
N ASN A 171 2.08 -8.80 17.19
CA ASN A 171 2.12 -8.29 18.56
C ASN A 171 1.25 -9.10 19.53
N LEU A 172 0.12 -9.64 19.06
CA LEU A 172 -0.77 -10.48 19.87
C LEU A 172 -0.09 -11.78 20.34
N LEU A 173 0.89 -12.30 19.59
CA LEU A 173 1.66 -13.48 19.99
C LEU A 173 2.44 -13.28 21.31
N TYR A 174 2.80 -12.04 21.66
CA TYR A 174 3.52 -11.73 22.91
C TYR A 174 2.60 -11.64 24.14
N LEU A 175 1.28 -11.53 23.93
CA LEU A 175 0.33 -11.30 25.02
C LEU A 175 0.32 -12.43 26.06
N PRO A 176 0.29 -13.73 25.71
CA PRO A 176 0.28 -14.80 26.69
C PRO A 176 1.49 -14.77 27.64
N ALA A 177 2.70 -14.58 27.10
CA ALA A 177 3.92 -14.48 27.89
C ALA A 177 3.93 -13.20 28.76
N GLY A 178 3.52 -12.06 28.19
CA GLY A 178 3.39 -10.80 28.91
C GLY A 178 2.39 -10.86 30.06
N ALA A 179 1.25 -11.55 29.88
CA ALA A 179 0.24 -11.72 30.91
C ALA A 179 0.78 -12.54 32.09
N ILE A 180 1.44 -13.66 31.83
CA ILE A 180 2.05 -14.49 32.89
C ILE A 180 3.11 -13.69 33.65
N LEU A 181 4.02 -13.02 32.94
CA LEU A 181 5.05 -12.20 33.56
C LEU A 181 4.48 -11.02 34.35
N SER A 182 3.38 -10.42 33.88
CA SER A 182 2.72 -9.34 34.61
C SER A 182 2.14 -9.81 35.95
N ILE A 183 1.55 -11.01 35.98
CA ILE A 183 1.00 -11.59 37.21
C ILE A 183 2.14 -11.91 38.18
N VAL A 184 3.24 -12.50 37.70
CA VAL A 184 4.43 -12.78 38.52
C VAL A 184 5.03 -11.49 39.08
N TRP A 185 5.14 -10.45 38.26
CA TRP A 185 5.65 -9.14 38.71
C TRP A 185 4.78 -8.51 39.78
N LEU A 186 3.45 -8.52 39.59
CA LEU A 186 2.51 -7.97 40.57
C LEU A 186 2.52 -8.76 41.88
N ALA A 187 2.58 -10.10 41.82
CA ALA A 187 2.66 -10.94 43.01
C ALA A 187 3.95 -10.68 43.81
N LEU A 188 5.10 -10.64 43.14
CA LEU A 188 6.39 -10.35 43.79
C LEU A 188 6.45 -8.90 44.32
N GLY A 189 5.92 -7.94 43.56
CA GLY A 189 5.86 -6.55 43.99
C GLY A 189 4.95 -6.35 45.20
N PHE A 190 3.84 -7.08 45.30
CA PHE A 190 2.97 -7.06 46.46
C PHE A 190 3.69 -7.60 47.71
N GLU A 191 4.38 -8.73 47.62
CA GLU A 191 5.04 -9.33 48.78
C GLU A 191 6.31 -8.59 49.22
N ILE A 192 7.10 -8.08 48.28
CA ILE A 192 8.45 -7.55 48.56
C ILE A 192 8.47 -6.02 48.67
N ILE A 193 7.70 -5.32 47.83
CA ILE A 193 7.81 -3.86 47.67
C ILE A 193 6.78 -3.12 48.52
N GLU A 194 5.54 -3.61 48.63
CA GLU A 194 4.51 -2.97 49.45
C GLU A 194 4.85 -2.79 50.94
N PRO A 195 5.58 -3.73 51.59
CA PRO A 195 6.02 -3.52 52.97
C PRO A 195 6.95 -2.31 53.15
N ILE A 196 7.64 -1.90 52.09
CA ILE A 196 8.63 -0.80 52.10
C ILE A 196 7.96 0.49 51.64
N ILE A 197 7.21 0.45 50.54
CA ILE A 197 6.53 1.61 49.95
C ILE A 197 5.15 1.17 49.46
N ARG A 198 4.09 1.75 50.05
CA ARG A 198 2.71 1.56 49.62
C ARG A 198 2.50 2.21 48.25
N LEU A 199 2.66 1.43 47.17
CA LEU A 199 2.40 1.86 45.81
C LEU A 199 1.03 1.36 45.34
N ASN A 200 0.35 2.16 44.52
CA ASN A 200 -0.85 1.71 43.83
C ASN A 200 -0.46 0.59 42.83
N PRO A 201 -1.22 -0.51 42.70
CA PRO A 201 -0.92 -1.60 41.77
C PRO A 201 -0.69 -1.14 40.32
N ILE A 202 -1.35 -0.06 39.88
CA ILE A 202 -1.15 0.51 38.54
C ILE A 202 0.27 1.09 38.39
N ILE A 203 0.77 1.76 39.43
CA ILE A 203 2.13 2.35 39.44
C ILE A 203 3.17 1.23 39.50
N LEU A 204 2.92 0.19 40.30
CA LEU A 204 3.78 -0.99 40.38
C LEU A 204 3.87 -1.72 39.03
N PHE A 205 2.75 -1.86 38.32
CA PHE A 205 2.71 -2.42 36.97
C PHE A 205 3.46 -1.55 35.96
N ALA A 206 3.28 -0.22 36.02
CA ALA A 206 3.98 0.72 35.14
C ALA A 206 5.51 0.65 35.35
N LEU A 207 5.97 0.54 36.59
CA LEU A 207 7.39 0.35 36.91
C LEU A 207 7.95 -0.98 36.38
N GLY A 208 7.14 -2.04 36.37
CA GLY A 208 7.53 -3.36 35.85
C GLY A 208 7.45 -3.49 34.33
N THR A 209 6.73 -2.60 33.65
CA THR A 209 6.47 -2.68 32.20
C THR A 209 7.73 -2.91 31.35
N PRO A 210 8.87 -2.19 31.52
CA PRO A 210 10.07 -2.45 30.73
C PRO A 210 10.70 -3.83 30.97
N LEU A 211 10.55 -4.39 32.17
CA LEU A 211 11.04 -5.74 32.48
C LEU A 211 10.11 -6.81 31.91
N ILE A 212 8.79 -6.60 32.02
CA ILE A 212 7.78 -7.50 31.49
C ILE A 212 7.88 -7.59 29.97
N THR A 213 8.01 -6.45 29.26
CA THR A 213 8.09 -6.46 27.79
C THR A 213 9.36 -7.13 27.30
N LYS A 214 10.52 -6.85 27.89
CA LYS A 214 11.79 -7.53 27.56
C LYS A 214 11.75 -9.02 27.88
N GLY A 215 11.18 -9.40 29.03
CA GLY A 215 11.01 -10.81 29.38
C GLY A 215 10.06 -11.51 28.41
N ALA A 216 8.97 -10.85 28.02
CA ALA A 216 8.00 -11.38 27.08
C ALA A 216 8.60 -11.57 25.69
N THR A 217 9.40 -10.62 25.18
CA THR A 217 10.08 -10.78 23.89
C THR A 217 11.04 -11.95 23.91
N VAL A 218 11.89 -12.07 24.95
CA VAL A 218 12.85 -13.18 25.08
C VAL A 218 12.15 -14.54 25.14
N ILE A 219 11.13 -14.69 25.99
CA ILE A 219 10.40 -15.98 26.09
C ILE A 219 9.69 -16.31 24.77
N THR A 220 9.11 -15.31 24.12
CA THR A 220 8.29 -15.51 22.92
C THR A 220 9.16 -15.79 21.69
N GLU A 221 10.24 -15.05 21.49
CA GLU A 221 11.13 -15.19 20.32
C GLU A 221 12.10 -16.36 20.44
N ASP A 222 12.57 -16.71 21.64
CA ASP A 222 13.58 -17.76 21.80
C ASP A 222 12.98 -19.15 22.07
N TYR A 223 11.81 -19.23 22.72
CA TYR A 223 11.26 -20.50 23.20
C TYR A 223 9.91 -20.89 22.59
N LEU A 224 8.98 -19.94 22.43
CA LEU A 224 7.61 -20.25 22.01
C LEU A 224 7.42 -20.18 20.49
N PHE A 225 7.89 -19.10 19.88
CA PHE A 225 7.61 -18.68 18.51
C PHE A 225 8.87 -18.16 17.82
N VAL A 226 9.79 -19.07 17.52
CA VAL A 226 11.10 -18.75 16.93
C VAL A 226 10.92 -18.19 15.53
N ASN A 227 11.55 -17.06 15.25
CA ASN A 227 11.43 -16.36 13.97
C ASN A 227 9.97 -16.06 13.59
N ASN A 228 9.14 -15.59 14.51
CA ASN A 228 7.74 -15.27 14.21
C ASN A 228 7.59 -14.16 13.15
N LEU A 229 6.71 -14.38 12.18
CA LEU A 229 6.25 -13.35 11.23
C LEU A 229 4.89 -13.74 10.69
N VAL A 230 3.87 -12.91 10.93
CA VAL A 230 2.54 -13.10 10.34
C VAL A 230 2.42 -12.21 9.10
N ALA A 231 2.15 -12.83 7.96
CA ALA A 231 1.85 -12.16 6.70
C ALA A 231 0.36 -12.30 6.36
N TYR A 232 -0.24 -11.26 5.81
CA TYR A 232 -1.61 -11.28 5.31
C TYR A 232 -1.67 -10.66 3.91
N GLY A 233 -2.58 -11.16 3.08
CA GLY A 233 -2.82 -10.55 1.78
C GLY A 233 -3.78 -11.37 0.92
N PRO A 234 -4.19 -10.81 -0.23
CA PRO A 234 -5.13 -11.46 -1.12
C PRO A 234 -4.48 -12.66 -1.84
N CYS A 235 -5.31 -13.63 -2.23
CA CYS A 235 -4.90 -14.73 -3.09
C CYS A 235 -4.56 -14.18 -4.49
N PRO A 236 -3.44 -14.59 -5.12
CA PRO A 236 -3.11 -14.16 -6.48
C PRO A 236 -4.15 -14.51 -7.54
N SER A 237 -5.03 -15.50 -7.29
CA SER A 237 -5.99 -16.00 -8.29
C SER A 237 -7.44 -15.61 -8.05
N CYS A 238 -7.83 -15.30 -6.80
CA CYS A 238 -9.24 -15.06 -6.45
C CYS A 238 -9.45 -13.91 -5.47
N GLU A 239 -8.40 -13.16 -5.16
CA GLU A 239 -8.40 -12.01 -4.24
C GLU A 239 -8.86 -12.31 -2.81
N TYR A 240 -9.19 -13.56 -2.49
CA TYR A 240 -9.59 -13.96 -1.17
C TYR A 240 -8.45 -13.75 -0.16
N GLU A 241 -8.73 -13.11 0.96
CA GLU A 241 -7.74 -12.86 2.00
C GLU A 241 -7.20 -14.16 2.59
N ASN A 242 -5.89 -14.35 2.48
CA ASN A 242 -5.18 -15.44 3.12
C ASN A 242 -4.17 -14.88 4.13
N ARG A 243 -3.84 -15.73 5.09
CA ARG A 243 -2.87 -15.42 6.14
C ARG A 243 -1.90 -16.57 6.24
N LEU A 244 -0.65 -16.21 6.49
CA LEU A 244 0.45 -17.15 6.60
C LEU A 244 1.29 -16.77 7.82
N TYR A 245 1.61 -17.77 8.62
CA TYR A 245 2.57 -17.65 9.70
C TYR A 245 3.89 -18.27 9.27
N PHE A 246 4.96 -17.51 9.40
CA PHE A 246 6.33 -18.00 9.28
C PHE A 246 6.95 -18.07 10.68
N GLY A 247 7.80 -19.08 10.88
CA GLY A 247 8.43 -19.37 12.17
C GLY A 247 8.00 -20.71 12.76
N ASP A 248 8.70 -21.09 13.82
CA ASP A 248 8.52 -22.37 14.50
C ASP A 248 7.61 -22.19 15.70
N MET A 249 6.71 -23.14 15.93
CA MET A 249 5.76 -23.09 17.04
C MET A 249 6.08 -24.23 18.01
N LEU A 250 6.48 -23.90 19.24
CA LEU A 250 6.74 -24.87 20.31
C LEU A 250 7.69 -26.01 19.89
N GLY A 251 8.73 -25.68 19.12
CA GLY A 251 9.74 -26.63 18.63
C GLY A 251 9.30 -27.47 17.42
N VAL A 252 8.12 -27.22 16.86
CA VAL A 252 7.72 -27.77 15.55
C VAL A 252 8.17 -26.80 14.47
N GLU A 253 9.02 -27.29 13.57
CA GLU A 253 9.51 -26.53 12.41
C GLU A 253 8.33 -26.09 11.54
N GLY A 254 8.19 -24.78 11.38
CA GLY A 254 7.17 -24.18 10.53
C GLY A 254 7.74 -23.75 9.18
N PHE A 255 7.09 -22.77 8.54
CA PHE A 255 7.59 -22.21 7.30
C PHE A 255 8.80 -21.31 7.59
N GLY A 256 9.97 -21.74 7.09
CA GLY A 256 11.23 -21.00 7.16
C GLY A 256 11.30 -19.90 6.10
N ALA A 257 12.02 -20.14 5.00
CA ALA A 257 12.24 -19.16 3.94
C ALA A 257 11.07 -19.03 2.95
N GLU A 258 10.37 -20.13 2.68
CA GLU A 258 9.25 -20.20 1.75
C GLU A 258 8.06 -20.93 2.40
N GLY A 259 6.86 -20.39 2.22
CA GLY A 259 5.62 -20.97 2.72
C GLY A 259 4.64 -21.29 1.61
N ASN A 260 4.17 -22.52 1.57
CA ASN A 260 3.17 -22.97 0.61
C ASN A 260 1.77 -22.91 1.24
N VAL A 261 0.88 -22.12 0.65
CA VAL A 261 -0.48 -21.94 1.16
C VAL A 261 -1.48 -22.36 0.10
N LYS A 262 -2.45 -23.18 0.50
CA LYS A 262 -3.60 -23.52 -0.33
C LYS A 262 -4.75 -22.58 0.01
N CYS A 263 -5.21 -21.81 -0.97
CA CYS A 263 -6.35 -20.92 -0.75
C CYS A 263 -7.63 -21.73 -0.46
N PRO A 264 -8.44 -21.35 0.55
CA PRO A 264 -9.67 -22.07 0.87
C PRO A 264 -10.75 -21.93 -0.21
N ASN A 265 -10.78 -20.81 -0.93
CA ASN A 265 -11.79 -20.54 -1.96
C ASN A 265 -11.43 -21.22 -3.29
N CYS A 266 -10.32 -20.82 -3.92
CA CYS A 266 -9.94 -21.31 -5.24
C CYS A 266 -9.10 -22.60 -5.23
N LYS A 267 -8.68 -23.08 -4.05
CA LYS A 267 -7.83 -24.28 -3.87
C LYS A 267 -6.48 -24.22 -4.60
N THR A 268 -6.09 -23.08 -5.16
CA THR A 268 -4.77 -22.91 -5.78
C THR A 268 -3.72 -22.84 -4.70
N VAL A 269 -2.58 -23.47 -4.98
CA VAL A 269 -1.39 -23.40 -4.13
C VAL A 269 -0.53 -22.27 -4.64
N PHE A 270 -0.16 -21.36 -3.75
CA PHE A 270 0.79 -20.29 -4.03
C PHE A 270 1.91 -20.32 -2.99
N THR A 271 3.10 -19.97 -3.44
CA THR A 271 4.33 -19.92 -2.63
C THR A 271 4.54 -18.49 -2.18
N VAL A 272 4.92 -18.29 -0.93
CA VAL A 272 5.23 -16.97 -0.36
C VAL A 272 6.65 -16.97 0.17
N GLN A 273 7.46 -16.02 -0.28
CA GLN A 273 8.81 -15.81 0.23
C GLN A 273 8.77 -14.95 1.49
N ARG A 274 9.50 -15.34 2.53
CA ARG A 274 9.53 -14.63 3.82
C ARG A 274 10.14 -13.23 3.71
N GLU A 275 11.23 -13.07 2.99
CA GLU A 275 11.97 -11.79 2.89
C GLU A 275 11.22 -10.75 2.07
N SER A 276 10.74 -11.16 0.89
CA SER A 276 10.10 -10.26 -0.07
C SER A 276 8.58 -10.15 0.11
N LEU A 277 7.99 -11.02 0.95
CA LEU A 277 6.55 -11.22 1.11
C LEU A 277 5.80 -11.44 -0.20
N ARG A 278 6.52 -11.83 -1.25
CA ARG A 278 5.94 -12.05 -2.57
C ARG A 278 5.27 -13.40 -2.60
N ALA A 279 3.98 -13.40 -2.86
CA ALA A 279 3.23 -14.57 -3.24
C ALA A 279 3.29 -14.76 -4.76
N SER A 280 3.56 -15.99 -5.19
CA SER A 280 3.49 -16.39 -6.60
C SER A 280 2.77 -17.72 -6.75
N THR A 281 1.95 -17.86 -7.79
CA THR A 281 1.42 -19.15 -8.21
C THR A 281 2.49 -19.96 -8.93
N LEU A 282 2.38 -21.29 -8.87
CA LEU A 282 3.17 -22.15 -9.74
C LEU A 282 2.79 -21.88 -11.21
N PRO A 283 3.76 -21.92 -12.14
CA PRO A 283 3.46 -21.85 -13.57
C PRO A 283 2.56 -23.03 -13.95
N LYS A 284 1.53 -22.75 -14.76
CA LYS A 284 0.60 -23.76 -15.28
C LYS A 284 1.04 -24.27 -16.64
#